data_AF-A0A9D4QA44-F1
#
_entry.id   AF-A0A9D4QA44-F1
#
_cell.length_a   1.000
_cell.length_b   1.000
_cell.length_c   1.000
_cell.angle_alpha   90.00
_cell.angle_beta   90.00
_cell.angle_gamma   90.00
#
_symmetry.space_group_name_H-M   'P 1'
#
loop_
_entity.id
_entity.type
_entity.pdbx_description
1 polymer ?
#
loop_
_entity_poly.entity_id
_entity_poly.type
_entity_poly.pdbx_seq_one_letter_code
_entity_poly.pdbx_strand_id
1 'polypeptide(L)' 'MTFITSWEEFSKAAERLYLADPMKVRFTLKYRHCDGKLQVKVTDNQVVRKSVFEPLPALAKAASRQR' A
#
# COMPACT_ATOMS: atom_id res chain seq x y z
N MET A 1 14.67 -1.62 4.02
CA MET A 1 13.21 -1.42 3.92
C MET A 1 12.98 -0.03 3.37
N THR A 2 12.53 0.09 2.13
CA THR A 2 12.45 1.39 1.42
C THR A 2 11.02 1.94 1.47
N PHE A 3 10.88 3.16 1.99
CA PHE A 3 9.63 3.91 1.99
C PHE A 3 9.59 4.80 0.76
N ILE A 4 8.53 4.66 -0.04
CA ILE A 4 8.32 5.45 -1.24
C ILE A 4 7.10 6.35 -1.01
N THR A 5 7.33 7.66 -1.03
CA THR A 5 6.30 8.68 -0.84
C THR A 5 5.50 8.95 -2.12
N SER A 6 6.12 8.83 -3.29
CA SER A 6 5.41 8.93 -4.58
C SER A 6 4.67 7.63 -4.91
N TRP A 7 3.34 7.73 -5.08
CA TRP A 7 2.54 6.58 -5.53
C TRP A 7 2.98 6.06 -6.90
N GLU A 8 3.34 6.96 -7.81
CA GLU A 8 3.71 6.60 -9.17
C GLU A 8 5.00 5.77 -9.22
N GLU A 9 5.98 6.16 -8.40
CA GLU A 9 7.23 5.41 -8.24
C GLU A 9 6.96 4.05 -7.57
N PHE A 10 6.09 4.01 -6.56
CA PHE A 10 5.68 2.78 -5.89
C PHE A 10 4.97 1.80 -6.83
N SER A 11 4.08 2.28 -7.71
CA SER A 11 3.36 1.43 -8.66
C SER A 11 4.32 0.78 -9.66
N LYS A 12 5.17 1.58 -10.33
CA LYS A 12 6.19 1.08 -11.27
C LYS A 12 7.11 0.06 -10.61
N ALA A 13 7.49 0.35 -9.37
CA ALA A 13 8.30 -0.52 -8.55
C ALA A 13 7.62 -1.85 -8.20
N ALA A 14 6.33 -1.83 -7.86
CA ALA A 14 5.55 -3.01 -7.53
C ALA A 14 5.32 -3.90 -8.76
N GLU A 15 4.99 -3.28 -9.91
CA GLU A 15 4.82 -3.98 -11.19
C GLU A 15 6.09 -4.72 -11.61
N ARG A 16 7.25 -4.05 -11.55
CA ARG A 16 8.54 -4.69 -11.86
C ARG A 16 8.83 -5.88 -10.95
N LEU A 17 8.46 -5.80 -9.68
CA LEU A 17 8.64 -6.90 -8.73
C LEU A 17 7.71 -8.07 -9.08
N TYR A 18 6.45 -7.78 -9.39
CA TYR A 18 5.44 -8.76 -9.78
C TYR A 18 5.81 -9.49 -11.09
N LEU A 19 6.30 -8.75 -12.08
CA LEU A 19 6.74 -9.31 -13.37
C LEU A 19 7.99 -10.19 -13.24
N ALA A 20 8.82 -9.98 -12.21
CA ALA A 20 10.03 -10.77 -12.01
C ALA A 20 9.73 -12.19 -11.50
N ASP A 21 8.85 -12.33 -10.50
CA ASP A 21 8.42 -13.64 -9.99
C ASP A 21 7.06 -13.50 -9.29
N PRO A 22 5.94 -13.72 -10.01
CA PRO A 22 4.60 -13.52 -9.46
C PRO A 22 4.25 -14.50 -8.34
N MET A 23 4.93 -15.65 -8.26
CA MET A 23 4.67 -16.67 -7.23
C MET A 23 5.29 -16.32 -5.88
N LYS A 24 6.36 -15.51 -5.86
CA LYS A 24 7.01 -15.07 -4.62
C LYS A 24 6.49 -13.74 -4.10
N VAL A 25 5.82 -12.95 -4.93
CA VAL A 25 5.39 -11.60 -4.59
C VAL A 25 4.10 -11.64 -3.75
N ARG A 26 4.13 -10.94 -2.62
CA ARG A 26 3.00 -10.77 -1.70
C ARG A 26 2.67 -9.30 -1.52
N PHE A 27 1.39 -9.00 -1.67
CA PHE A 27 0.80 -7.70 -1.35
C PHE A 27 0.19 -7.75 0.05
N THR A 28 0.42 -6.71 0.86
CA THR A 28 -0.21 -6.55 2.17
C THR A 28 -0.77 -5.15 2.29
N LEU A 29 -2.05 -5.06 2.61
CA LEU A 29 -2.79 -3.83 2.83
C LEU A 29 -3.16 -3.76 4.31
N LYS A 30 -2.79 -2.66 4.98
CA LYS A 30 -3.13 -2.42 6.37
C LYS A 30 -3.83 -1.07 6.47
N TYR A 31 -5.13 -1.09 6.73
CA TYR A 31 -5.92 0.11 6.99
C TYR A 31 -6.02 0.35 8.50
N ARG A 32 -5.74 1.58 8.95
CA ARG A 32 -5.90 2.01 10.34
C ARG A 32 -6.94 3.13 10.38
N HIS A 33 -8.18 2.76 10.73
CA HIS A 33 -9.32 3.68 10.73
C HIS A 33 -9.12 4.89 11.65
N CYS A 34 -8.58 4.68 12.86
CA CYS A 34 -8.35 5.75 13.84
C CYS A 34 -7.44 6.88 13.33
N ASP A 35 -6.48 6.54 12.47
CA ASP A 35 -5.55 7.53 11.89
C ASP A 35 -6.01 7.99 10.50
N GLY A 36 -7.05 7.35 9.95
CA GLY A 36 -7.42 7.48 8.55
C GLY A 36 -6.38 6.94 7.57
N LYS A 37 -5.35 6.20 7.99
CA LYS A 37 -4.21 5.83 7.12
C LYS A 37 -4.37 4.46 6.47
N LEU A 38 -3.99 4.36 5.20
CA LEU A 38 -3.85 3.10 4.48
C LEU A 38 -2.38 2.83 4.19
N GLN A 39 -1.82 1.73 4.67
CA GLN A 39 -0.46 1.32 4.36
C GLN A 39 -0.47 0.16 3.37
N VAL A 40 0.29 0.30 2.29
CA VAL A 40 0.48 -0.73 1.26
C VAL A 40 1.92 -1.22 1.32
N LYS A 41 2.12 -2.53 1.29
CA LYS A 41 3.42 -3.18 1.26
C LYS A 41 3.45 -4.22 0.16
N VAL A 42 4.54 -4.24 -0.62
CA VAL A 42 4.83 -5.27 -1.62
C VAL A 42 6.18 -5.87 -1.29
N THR A 43 6.27 -7.20 -1.33
CA THR A 43 7.51 -7.91 -1.02
C THR A 43 7.58 -9.28 -1.69
N ASP A 44 8.78 -9.69 -2.08
CA ASP A 44 9.15 -11.02 -2.58
C ASP A 44 10.03 -11.80 -1.56
N ASN A 45 9.95 -11.40 -0.27
CA ASN A 45 10.81 -11.83 0.85
C ASN A 45 12.28 -11.39 0.78
N GLN A 46 12.74 -10.77 -0.30
CA GLN A 46 14.09 -10.19 -0.43
C GLN A 46 14.04 -8.67 -0.36
N VAL A 47 13.15 -8.07 -1.14
CA VAL A 47 12.93 -6.63 -1.23
C VAL A 47 11.59 -6.29 -0.58
N VAL A 48 11.58 -5.25 0.26
CA VAL A 48 10.36 -4.74 0.90
C VAL A 48 10.18 -3.28 0.53
N ARG A 49 9.10 -3.00 -0.22
CA ARG A 49 8.65 -1.63 -0.54
C ARG A 49 7.38 -1.32 0.23
N LYS A 50 7.33 -0.15 0.85
CA LYS A 50 6.17 0.35 1.61
C LYS A 50 5.77 1.73 1.11
N SER A 51 4.47 1.95 0.97
CA SER A 51 3.89 3.28 0.76
C SER A 51 2.71 3.46 1.73
N VAL A 52 2.50 4.69 2.18
CA VAL A 52 1.36 5.06 3.04
C VAL A 52 0.55 6.07 2.27
N PHE A 53 -0.72 5.75 2.10
CA PHE A 53 -1.73 6.63 1.54
C PHE A 53 -2.52 7.26 2.69
N GLU A 54 -2.62 8.58 2.69
CA GLU A 54 -3.69 9.29 3.39
C GLU A 54 -4.84 9.47 2.39
N PRO A 55 -5.95 8.71 2.52
CA PRO A 55 -7.12 8.94 1.71
C PRO A 55 -7.67 10.34 2.01
N LEU A 56 -8.03 11.06 0.96
CA LEU A 56 -8.74 12.33 1.05
C LEU A 56 -9.94 12.18 2.02
N PRO A 57 -10.27 13.23 2.80
CA PRO A 57 -11.24 13.17 3.90
C PRO A 57 -12.65 12.67 3.51
N ALA A 58 -12.97 12.63 2.22
CA ALA A 58 -14.21 12.08 1.69
C ALA A 58 -14.41 10.57 1.96
N LEU A 59 -13.36 9.75 1.91
CA LEU A 59 -13.45 8.29 2.14
C LEU A 59 -13.60 7.95 3.63
N ALA A 60 -13.05 8.77 4.53
CA ALA A 60 -13.19 8.58 5.98
C ALA A 60 -14.65 8.69 6.44
N LYS A 61 -15.45 9.56 5.81
CA LYS A 61 -16.88 9.74 6.13
C LYS A 61 -17.78 8.61 5.62
N ALA A 62 -17.38 7.88 4.57
CA ALA A 62 -18.19 6.78 4.04
C ALA A 62 -18.18 5.56 4.98
N ALA A 63 -17.08 5.31 5.68
CA ALA A 63 -16.93 4.20 6.62
C ALA A 63 -17.64 4.43 7.97
N SER A 64 -17.90 5.68 8.36
CA SER A 64 -18.57 6.01 9.64
C SER A 64 -20.10 5.95 9.58
N ARG A 65 -20.71 5.70 8.40
CA ARG A 65 -22.16 5.75 8.18
C ARG A 65 -22.89 4.41 8.35
N GLN A 66 -22.21 3.37 8.83
CA GLN A 66 -22.80 2.07 9.19
C GLN A 66 -22.79 1.84 10.72
N ARG A 67 -23.23 2.83 11.49
CA ARG A 67 -23.60 2.65 12.90
C ARG A 67 -25.03 3.10 13.11
#